data_AF-A0A2J5PEA6-F1
#
_entry.id   AF-A0A2J5PEA6-F1
#
_cell.length_a   1.000
_cell.length_b   1.000
_cell.length_c   1.000
_cell.angle_alpha   90.00
_cell.angle_beta   90.00
_cell.angle_gamma   90.00
#
_symmetry.space_group_name_H-M   'P 1'
#
loop_
_entity.id
_entity.type
_entity.pdbx_description
1 polymer ?
#
loop_
_entity_poly.entity_id
_entity_poly.type
_entity_poly.pdbx_seq_one_letter_code
_entity_poly.pdbx_strand_id
1 'polypeptide(L)' 'NLHNGHTASLSLSIGYALTWEHTSAENLQELADQNMYRMKHQRLQQTQK' A
#
# COMPACT_ATOMS: atom_id res chain seq x y z
N ASN A 1 19.45 2.13 -16.74
CA ASN A 1 20.40 2.08 -15.60
C ASN A 1 20.67 3.48 -15.10
N LEU A 2 19.80 3.96 -14.20
CA LEU A 2 19.85 5.31 -13.62
C LEU A 2 20.78 5.25 -12.40
N HIS A 3 22.09 5.42 -12.60
CA HIS A 3 23.08 5.26 -11.53
C HIS A 3 23.69 6.61 -11.18
N ASN A 4 23.05 7.34 -10.26
CA ASN A 4 23.55 8.63 -9.76
C ASN A 4 24.39 8.45 -8.48
N GLY A 5 24.95 7.26 -8.22
CA GLY A 5 25.80 6.97 -7.06
C GLY A 5 25.12 7.01 -5.68
N HIS A 6 23.88 7.49 -5.59
CA HIS A 6 23.12 7.58 -4.34
C HIS A 6 22.17 6.40 -4.16
N THR A 7 22.33 5.69 -3.05
CA THR A 7 21.39 4.65 -2.60
C THR A 7 20.32 5.30 -1.75
N ALA A 8 19.05 5.09 -2.09
CA ALA A 8 17.90 5.53 -1.30
C ALA A 8 17.17 4.31 -0.73
N SER A 9 16.80 4.37 0.54
CA SER A 9 15.94 3.36 1.15
C SER A 9 14.48 3.64 0.76
N LEU A 10 13.84 2.66 0.13
CA LEU A 10 12.44 2.73 -0.29
C LEU A 10 11.62 1.72 0.52
N SER A 11 10.37 2.06 0.82
CA SER A 11 9.43 1.15 1.49
C SER A 11 8.13 1.05 0.68
N LEU A 12 7.56 -0.16 0.61
CA LEU A 12 6.35 -0.45 -0.15
C LEU A 12 5.18 -0.77 0.81
N SER A 13 4.02 -0.16 0.60
CA SER A 13 2.77 -0.53 1.28
C SER A 13 1.90 -1.32 0.32
N ILE A 14 1.39 -2.47 0.74
CA ILE A 14 0.53 -3.32 -0.08
C ILE A 14 -0.79 -3.51 0.67
N GLY A 15 -1.91 -3.28 -0.03
CA GLY A 15 -3.25 -3.63 0.43
C GLY A 15 -3.79 -4.79 -0.40
N TYR A 16 -4.55 -5.66 0.25
CA TYR A 16 -5.16 -6.82 -0.39
C TYR A 16 -6.60 -7.00 0.09
N ALA A 17 -7.39 -7.67 -0.74
CA ALA A 17 -8.75 -8.10 -0.44
C ALA A 17 -8.91 -9.54 -0.94
N LEU A 18 -9.43 -10.42 -0.09
CA LEU A 18 -9.74 -11.80 -0.43
C LEU A 18 -11.25 -11.94 -0.56
N THR A 19 -11.70 -12.80 -1.48
CA THR A 19 -13.12 -12.99 -1.76
C THR A 19 -13.70 -14.12 -0.91
N TRP A 20 -14.88 -13.85 -0.34
CA TRP A 20 -15.87 -14.86 0.08
C TRP A 20 -17.30 -14.27 -0.02
N GLU A 21 -17.48 -12.95 0.18
CA GLU A 21 -18.79 -12.25 0.14
C GLU A 21 -18.93 -11.11 -0.90
N HIS A 22 -17.85 -10.44 -1.30
CA HIS A 22 -17.89 -9.36 -2.30
C HIS A 22 -17.65 -9.92 -3.70
N THR A 23 -18.67 -9.86 -4.56
CA THR A 23 -18.72 -10.55 -5.86
C THR A 23 -18.21 -9.73 -7.04
N SER A 24 -18.01 -8.41 -6.89
CA SER A 24 -17.53 -7.55 -7.98
C SER A 24 -16.06 -7.17 -7.82
N ALA A 25 -15.37 -7.05 -8.96
CA ALA A 25 -13.96 -6.67 -9.00
C ALA A 25 -13.74 -5.26 -8.45
N GLU A 26 -14.69 -4.36 -8.66
CA GLU A 26 -14.66 -2.97 -8.18
C GLU A 26 -14.65 -2.93 -6.65
N ASN A 27 -15.50 -3.72 -5.99
CA ASN A 27 -15.54 -3.78 -4.54
C ASN A 27 -14.24 -4.34 -3.95
N LEU A 28 -13.65 -5.35 -4.60
CA LEU A 28 -12.36 -5.92 -4.18
C LEU A 28 -11.21 -4.92 -4.38
N GLN A 29 -11.22 -4.17 -5.48
CA GLN A 29 -10.21 -3.16 -5.78
C GLN A 29 -10.30 -1.99 -4.80
N GLU A 30 -11.51 -1.49 -4.54
CA GLU A 30 -11.77 -0.43 -3.56
C GLU A 30 -11.28 -0.86 -2.16
N LEU A 31 -11.61 -2.09 -1.73
CA LEU A 31 -11.18 -2.61 -0.43
C LEU A 31 -9.64 -2.77 -0.34
N ALA A 32 -9.01 -3.25 -1.41
CA ALA A 32 -7.55 -3.36 -1.48
C ALA A 32 -6.88 -1.98 -1.42
N ASP A 33 -7.42 -0.98 -2.12
CA ASP A 33 -6.89 0.39 -2.10
C ASP A 33 -7.03 1.03 -0.71
N GLN A 34 -8.19 0.90 -0.08
CA GLN A 34 -8.43 1.39 1.29
C GLN A 34 -7.46 0.74 2.29
N ASN A 35 -7.22 -0.57 2.18
CA ASN A 35 -6.27 -1.27 3.04
C ASN A 35 -4.83 -0.78 2.82
N MET A 36 -4.43 -0.54 1.57
CA MET A 36 -3.12 0.03 1.24
C MET A 36 -2.97 1.43 1.82
N TYR A 37 -3.99 2.26 1.66
CA TYR A 37 -4.03 3.62 2.17
C TYR A 37 -3.82 3.65 3.68
N ARG A 38 -4.56 2.82 4.43
CA ARG A 38 -4.41 2.72 5.89
C ARG A 38 -2.99 2.33 6.31
N MET A 39 -2.40 1.33 5.67
CA MET A 39 -1.03 0.89 5.94
C MET A 39 0.00 1.98 5.66
N LYS A 40 -0.15 2.71 4.54
CA LYS A 40 0.70 3.84 4.19
C LYS A 40 0.60 4.97 5.23
N HIS A 41 -0.60 5.31 5.69
CA HIS A 41 -0.82 6.39 6.65
C HIS A 41 -0.37 6.04 8.06
N GLN A 42 -0.52 4.78 8.49
CA GLN A 42 0.02 4.33 9.77
C GLN A 42 1.55 4.40 9.79
N ARG A 43 2.20 4.00 8.70
CA ARG A 43 3.67 4.10 8.57
C ARG A 43 4.14 5.54 8.63
N LEU A 44 3.50 6.45 7.89
CA LEU A 44 3.85 7.86 7.91
C LEU A 44 3.75 8.45 9.33
N GLN A 45 2.73 8.07 10.09
CA GLN A 45 2.59 8.47 11.49
C GLN A 45 3.66 7.87 12.41
N GLN A 46 4.15 6.66 12.14
CA GLN A 46 5.22 6.03 12.92
C GLN A 46 6.60 6.60 12.62
N THR A 47 6.85 7.03 11.38
CA THR A 47 8.12 7.67 10.98
C THR A 47 8.22 9.14 11.43
N GLN A 48 7.10 9.79 11.72
CA GLN A 48 7.05 11.18 12.19
C GLN A 48 7.12 11.34 13.72
N LYS A 49 7.09 10.24 14.48
CA LYS A 49 7.29 10.22 15.93
C LYS A 49 8.74 9.92 16.25
#